data_AF-A0A354BRJ7-F1
#
_entry.id   AF-A0A354BRJ7-F1
#
_cell.length_a   1.000
_cell.length_b   1.000
_cell.length_c   1.000
_cell.angle_alpha   90.00
_cell.angle_beta   90.00
_cell.angle_gamma   90.00
#
_symmetry.space_group_name_H-M   'P 1'
#
loop_
_entity.id
_entity.type
_entity.pdbx_description
1 polymer ?
#
loop_
_entity_poly.entity_id
_entity_poly.type
_entity_poly.pdbx_seq_one_letter_code
_entity_poly.pdbx_strand_id
1 'polypeptide(L)'
;MVLTGADESAWLVKDFLKENNIPVLLADPLSVPKYDYSDTKLPFRLAAMFKKEGILVGLTYSKQAYGNLPFAAGQTVAYGLSKEEALQTVTLNSAKILGIDDRTGSLETGKDANIVVSTGDLLDMSANNVEYAFITGRNISVDNKHKQLYRRFQAKYENMSE
;
A
#
# COMPACT_ATOMS: atom_id res chain seq x y z
N MET A 1 12.51 -16.67 -6.54
CA MET A 1 12.84 -15.57 -7.48
C MET A 1 11.68 -14.58 -7.44
N VAL A 2 11.93 -13.28 -7.46
CA VAL A 2 10.90 -12.22 -7.39
C VAL A 2 11.17 -11.19 -8.47
N LEU A 3 10.14 -10.76 -9.21
CA LEU A 3 10.26 -9.65 -10.14
C LEU A 3 10.03 -8.33 -9.39
N THR A 4 11.11 -7.56 -9.20
CA THR A 4 11.08 -6.25 -8.55
C THR A 4 11.05 -5.13 -9.59
N GLY A 5 10.42 -4.00 -9.28
CA GLY A 5 10.41 -2.87 -10.21
C GLY A 5 9.51 -3.09 -11.41
N ALA A 6 8.51 -3.96 -11.27
CA ALA A 6 7.61 -4.30 -12.35
C ALA A 6 6.73 -3.11 -12.73
N ASP A 7 6.65 -2.85 -14.02
CA ASP A 7 5.81 -1.83 -14.65
C ASP A 7 4.88 -2.49 -15.68
N GLU A 8 4.37 -1.72 -16.63
CA GLU A 8 3.55 -2.23 -17.73
C GLU A 8 4.24 -3.27 -18.62
N SER A 9 5.58 -3.26 -18.72
CA SER A 9 6.32 -4.28 -19.48
C SER A 9 6.20 -5.66 -18.82
N ALA A 10 6.02 -5.72 -17.50
CA ALA A 10 5.82 -6.98 -16.78
C ALA A 10 4.52 -7.68 -17.21
N TRP A 11 3.53 -6.94 -17.69
CA TRP A 11 2.28 -7.51 -18.18
C TRP A 11 2.47 -8.33 -19.46
N LEU A 12 3.45 -7.97 -20.29
CA LEU A 12 3.76 -8.69 -21.54
C LEU A 12 4.36 -10.07 -21.27
N VAL A 13 4.99 -10.27 -20.11
CA VAL A 13 5.62 -11.54 -19.70
C VAL A 13 4.80 -12.32 -18.68
N LYS A 14 3.51 -11.99 -18.51
CA LYS A 14 2.62 -12.59 -17.51
C LYS A 14 2.56 -14.12 -17.58
N ASP A 15 2.59 -14.69 -18.79
CA ASP A 15 2.44 -16.14 -18.98
C ASP A 15 3.66 -16.87 -18.39
N PHE A 16 4.86 -16.35 -18.65
CA PHE A 16 6.10 -16.83 -18.03
C PHE A 16 6.08 -16.69 -16.51
N LEU A 17 5.59 -15.55 -15.99
CA LEU A 17 5.49 -15.32 -14.55
C LEU A 17 4.54 -16.32 -13.88
N LYS A 18 3.41 -16.63 -14.54
CA LYS A 18 2.41 -17.58 -14.07
C LYS A 18 2.93 -19.01 -14.09
N GLU A 19 3.53 -19.45 -15.19
CA GLU A 19 4.10 -20.80 -15.34
C GLU A 19 5.18 -21.11 -14.30
N ASN A 20 5.98 -20.10 -13.93
CA ASN A 20 7.08 -20.26 -13.00
C ASN A 20 6.72 -19.85 -11.55
N ASN A 21 5.46 -19.51 -11.27
CA ASN A 21 5.00 -19.02 -9.97
C ASN A 21 5.86 -17.87 -9.41
N ILE A 22 6.23 -16.91 -10.26
CA ILE A 22 7.07 -15.78 -9.89
C ILE A 22 6.18 -14.64 -9.37
N PRO A 23 6.32 -14.24 -8.09
CA PRO A 23 5.64 -13.06 -7.57
C PRO A 23 6.17 -11.76 -8.16
N VAL A 24 5.30 -10.75 -8.17
CA VAL A 24 5.56 -9.44 -8.79
C VAL A 24 5.41 -8.33 -7.76
N LEU A 25 6.43 -7.47 -7.65
CA LEU A 25 6.36 -6.20 -6.93
C LEU A 25 6.26 -5.06 -7.93
N LEU A 26 5.06 -4.50 -8.03
CA LEU A 26 4.77 -3.35 -8.90
C LEU A 26 5.39 -2.08 -8.31
N ALA A 27 6.21 -1.41 -9.10
CA ALA A 27 6.80 -0.13 -8.71
C ALA A 27 5.90 1.03 -9.11
N ASP A 28 5.78 1.98 -8.20
CA ASP A 28 5.18 3.30 -8.43
C ASP A 28 3.75 3.23 -9.03
N PRO A 29 2.78 2.57 -8.36
CA PRO A 29 1.41 2.43 -8.87
C PRO A 29 0.66 3.76 -9.06
N LEU A 30 1.17 4.86 -8.50
CA LEU A 30 0.67 6.23 -8.74
C LEU A 30 1.56 7.01 -9.72
N SER A 31 2.12 6.34 -10.73
CA SER A 31 2.90 6.98 -11.79
C SER A 31 2.08 7.22 -13.05
N VAL A 32 2.62 8.06 -13.93
CA VAL A 32 2.22 8.06 -15.34
C VAL A 32 2.72 6.76 -16.01
N PRO A 33 2.06 6.30 -17.09
CA PRO A 33 2.58 5.22 -17.91
C PRO A 33 3.98 5.55 -18.45
N LYS A 34 4.76 4.52 -18.76
CA LYS A 34 6.15 4.68 -19.24
C LYS A 34 6.19 4.93 -20.74
N TYR A 35 5.23 4.39 -21.48
CA TYR A 35 5.09 4.61 -22.91
C TYR A 35 3.96 5.60 -23.24
N ASP A 36 4.21 6.47 -24.22
CA ASP A 36 3.26 7.53 -24.63
C ASP A 36 1.92 6.98 -25.18
N TYR A 37 1.93 5.76 -25.71
CA TYR A 37 0.75 5.10 -26.28
C TYR A 37 -0.03 4.25 -25.27
N SER A 38 0.45 4.14 -24.02
CA SER A 38 -0.20 3.35 -22.99
C SER A 38 -1.43 4.04 -22.41
N ASP A 39 -2.42 3.25 -21.99
CA ASP A 39 -3.57 3.77 -21.26
C ASP A 39 -3.09 4.47 -19.97
N THR A 40 -3.48 5.72 -19.79
CA THR A 40 -3.17 6.53 -18.61
C THR A 40 -3.59 5.86 -17.31
N LYS A 41 -4.62 4.99 -17.36
CA LYS A 41 -5.13 4.26 -16.21
C LYS A 41 -4.45 2.92 -15.97
N LEU A 42 -3.56 2.49 -16.86
CA LEU A 42 -2.93 1.18 -16.80
C LEU A 42 -2.17 0.95 -15.48
N PRO A 43 -1.30 1.87 -15.00
CA PRO A 43 -0.54 1.65 -13.76
C PRO A 43 -1.42 1.29 -12.56
N PHE A 44 -2.59 1.94 -12.44
CA PHE A 44 -3.53 1.69 -11.36
C PHE A 44 -4.30 0.36 -11.51
N ARG A 45 -4.50 -0.11 -12.74
CA ARG A 45 -5.20 -1.36 -13.06
C ARG A 45 -4.30 -2.59 -13.02
N LEU A 46 -2.98 -2.44 -13.18
CA LEU A 46 -2.03 -3.55 -13.26
C LEU A 46 -2.17 -4.51 -12.08
N ALA A 47 -2.29 -3.99 -10.86
CA ALA A 47 -2.46 -4.83 -9.67
C ALA A 47 -3.70 -5.75 -9.76
N ALA A 48 -4.84 -5.21 -10.20
CA ALA A 48 -6.06 -5.99 -10.42
C ALA A 48 -5.89 -7.01 -11.55
N MET A 49 -5.18 -6.64 -12.62
CA MET A 49 -4.94 -7.51 -13.77
C MET A 49 -4.06 -8.71 -13.39
N PHE A 50 -2.95 -8.51 -12.69
CA PHE A 50 -2.09 -9.60 -12.21
C PHE A 50 -2.82 -10.52 -11.23
N LYS A 51 -3.61 -9.93 -10.32
CA LYS A 51 -4.40 -10.71 -9.37
C LYS A 51 -5.43 -11.60 -10.07
N LYS A 52 -6.11 -11.08 -11.09
CA LYS A 52 -7.09 -11.84 -11.89
C LYS A 52 -6.46 -13.06 -12.57
N GLU A 53 -5.18 -12.98 -12.94
CA GLU A 53 -4.43 -14.09 -13.51
C GLU A 53 -3.92 -15.11 -12.47
N GLY A 54 -4.11 -14.84 -11.17
CA GLY A 54 -3.63 -15.68 -10.07
C GLY A 54 -2.17 -15.42 -9.70
N ILE A 55 -1.56 -14.33 -10.17
CA ILE A 55 -0.18 -13.98 -9.84
C ILE A 55 -0.16 -13.21 -8.52
N LEU A 56 0.73 -13.62 -7.61
CA LEU A 56 0.93 -12.93 -6.33
C LEU A 56 1.55 -11.55 -6.58
N VAL A 57 0.80 -10.50 -6.22
CA VAL A 57 1.20 -9.11 -6.47
C VAL A 57 1.31 -8.31 -5.16
N GLY A 58 2.39 -7.54 -5.05
CA GLY A 58 2.60 -6.53 -4.02
C GLY A 58 2.91 -5.16 -4.62
N LEU A 59 2.71 -4.11 -3.83
CA LEU A 59 2.99 -2.74 -4.23
C LEU A 59 4.26 -2.24 -3.56
N THR A 60 5.08 -1.50 -4.31
CA THR A 60 6.25 -0.82 -3.78
C THR A 60 6.44 0.53 -4.46
N TYR A 61 7.25 1.39 -3.86
CA TYR A 61 7.81 2.57 -4.53
C TYR A 61 9.28 2.31 -4.85
N SER A 62 9.72 2.74 -6.03
CA SER A 62 11.14 2.69 -6.41
C SER A 62 11.94 3.83 -5.76
N LYS A 63 11.24 4.93 -5.41
CA LYS A 63 11.79 6.12 -4.73
C LYS A 63 11.29 6.21 -3.28
N GLN A 64 11.86 7.13 -2.49
CA GLN A 64 11.56 7.36 -1.06
C GLN A 64 10.15 7.95 -0.78
N ALA A 65 9.12 7.40 -1.42
CA ALA A 65 7.71 7.77 -1.23
C ALA A 65 6.92 6.69 -0.45
N TYR A 66 7.61 5.88 0.37
CA TYR A 66 7.00 4.75 1.11
C TYR A 66 5.80 5.15 1.99
N GLY A 67 5.74 6.40 2.46
CA GLY A 67 4.60 6.90 3.24
C GLY A 67 3.27 6.94 2.49
N ASN A 68 3.28 6.93 1.15
CA ASN A 68 2.08 7.00 0.32
C ASN A 68 1.59 5.62 -0.14
N LEU A 69 2.21 4.54 0.31
CA LEU A 69 1.85 3.18 -0.09
C LEU A 69 0.40 2.77 0.24
N PRO A 70 -0.18 3.16 1.40
CA PRO A 70 -1.59 2.91 1.67
C PRO A 70 -2.52 3.61 0.67
N PHE A 71 -2.16 4.82 0.24
CA PHE A 71 -2.95 5.58 -0.73
C PHE A 71 -2.86 4.99 -2.14
N ALA A 72 -1.66 4.50 -2.52
CA ALA A 72 -1.47 3.71 -3.71
C ALA A 72 -2.38 2.48 -3.73
N ALA A 73 -2.42 1.72 -2.62
CA ALA A 73 -3.31 0.59 -2.47
C ALA A 73 -4.79 1.01 -2.57
N GLY A 74 -5.20 2.08 -1.88
CA GLY A 74 -6.56 2.59 -1.97
C GLY A 74 -6.99 2.97 -3.39
N GLN A 75 -6.07 3.54 -4.18
CA GLN A 75 -6.37 3.89 -5.56
C GLN A 75 -6.71 2.65 -6.40
N THR A 76 -6.03 1.52 -6.18
CA THR A 76 -6.31 0.26 -6.91
C THR A 76 -7.72 -0.29 -6.68
N VAL A 77 -8.37 0.09 -5.57
CA VAL A 77 -9.77 -0.29 -5.29
C VAL A 77 -10.72 0.26 -6.34
N ALA A 78 -10.50 1.52 -6.76
CA ALA A 78 -11.29 2.15 -7.81
C ALA A 78 -11.09 1.49 -9.20
N TYR A 79 -10.05 0.66 -9.36
CA TYR A 79 -9.63 0.06 -10.62
C TYR A 79 -9.80 -1.47 -10.67
N GLY A 80 -10.48 -2.06 -9.69
CA GLY A 80 -10.98 -3.43 -9.75
C GLY A 80 -10.56 -4.36 -8.63
N LEU A 81 -9.78 -3.91 -7.64
CA LEU A 81 -9.53 -4.67 -6.41
C LEU A 81 -10.60 -4.36 -5.35
N SER A 82 -10.91 -5.31 -4.48
CA SER A 82 -11.63 -5.00 -3.23
C SER A 82 -10.71 -4.26 -2.24
N LYS A 83 -11.28 -3.64 -1.20
CA LYS A 83 -10.50 -2.99 -0.14
C LYS A 83 -9.58 -3.96 0.58
N GLU A 84 -10.06 -5.17 0.88
CA GLU A 84 -9.28 -6.23 1.52
C GLU A 84 -8.15 -6.70 0.61
N GLU A 85 -8.43 -6.82 -0.68
CA GLU A 85 -7.43 -7.21 -1.67
C GLU A 85 -6.32 -6.17 -1.82
N ALA A 86 -6.71 -4.89 -1.87
CA ALA A 86 -5.78 -3.78 -1.88
C ALA A 86 -4.93 -3.76 -0.60
N LEU A 87 -5.54 -3.96 0.57
CA LEU A 87 -4.80 -4.06 1.84
C LEU A 87 -3.81 -5.22 1.84
N GLN A 88 -4.19 -6.37 1.29
CA GLN A 88 -3.30 -7.53 1.16
C GLN A 88 -2.06 -7.22 0.32
N THR A 89 -2.16 -6.40 -0.74
CA THR A 89 -1.00 -6.07 -1.59
C THR A 89 0.14 -5.40 -0.81
N VAL A 90 -0.19 -4.61 0.22
CA VAL A 90 0.79 -3.89 1.06
C VAL A 90 1.12 -4.60 2.38
N THR A 91 0.36 -5.65 2.73
CA THR A 91 0.55 -6.43 3.97
C THR A 91 0.93 -7.88 3.66
N LEU A 92 -0.04 -8.79 3.64
CA LEU A 92 0.16 -10.23 3.54
C LEU A 92 0.87 -10.65 2.25
N ASN A 93 0.52 -10.06 1.11
CA ASN A 93 1.17 -10.41 -0.15
C ASN A 93 2.64 -10.01 -0.11
N SER A 94 2.95 -8.81 0.35
CA SER A 94 4.34 -8.36 0.50
C SER A 94 5.13 -9.28 1.44
N ALA A 95 4.53 -9.73 2.55
CA ALA A 95 5.15 -10.69 3.45
C ALA A 95 5.40 -12.06 2.78
N LYS A 96 4.43 -12.58 2.01
CA LYS A 96 4.57 -13.82 1.24
C LYS A 96 5.65 -13.74 0.17
N ILE A 97 5.74 -12.60 -0.52
CA ILE A 97 6.76 -12.35 -1.55
C ILE A 97 8.16 -12.36 -0.93
N LEU A 98 8.29 -11.84 0.28
CA LEU A 98 9.54 -11.83 1.05
C LEU A 98 9.83 -13.14 1.80
N GLY A 99 8.85 -14.07 1.86
CA GLY A 99 8.97 -15.32 2.62
C GLY A 99 8.99 -15.14 4.14
N ILE A 100 8.33 -14.09 4.65
CA ILE A 100 8.23 -13.76 6.08
C ILE A 100 6.77 -13.73 6.57
N ASP A 101 5.87 -14.40 5.85
CA ASP A 101 4.44 -14.47 6.15
C ASP A 101 4.12 -15.32 7.39
N ASP A 102 5.07 -16.13 7.84
CA ASP A 102 5.07 -16.82 9.13
C ASP A 102 5.18 -15.84 10.31
N ARG A 103 5.82 -14.69 10.11
CA ARG A 103 6.08 -13.71 11.17
C ARG A 103 5.26 -12.43 11.07
N THR A 104 4.86 -11.98 9.87
CA THR A 104 4.19 -10.68 9.70
C THR A 104 3.19 -10.69 8.54
N GLY A 105 2.41 -9.62 8.42
CA GLY A 105 1.51 -9.38 7.30
C GLY A 105 0.06 -9.82 7.50
N SER A 106 -0.27 -10.54 8.58
CA SER A 106 -1.66 -10.78 9.01
C SER A 106 -1.81 -10.70 10.52
N LEU A 107 -3.04 -10.46 10.97
CA LEU A 107 -3.39 -10.41 12.39
C LEU A 107 -3.78 -11.82 12.88
N GLU A 108 -2.77 -12.62 13.20
CA GLU A 108 -2.93 -14.00 13.66
C GLU A 108 -2.09 -14.25 14.92
N THR A 109 -2.56 -15.13 15.78
CA THR A 109 -1.84 -15.51 17.01
C THR A 109 -0.49 -16.15 16.65
N GLY A 110 0.59 -15.68 17.27
CA GLY A 110 1.95 -16.17 17.04
C GLY A 110 2.79 -15.33 16.09
N LYS A 111 2.21 -14.33 15.42
CA LYS A 111 2.92 -13.36 14.57
C LYS A 111 3.36 -12.12 15.32
N ASP A 112 4.32 -11.39 14.75
CA ASP A 112 4.77 -10.09 15.25
C ASP A 112 3.62 -9.09 15.23
N ALA A 113 3.35 -8.45 16.38
CA ALA A 113 2.27 -7.48 16.55
C ALA A 113 2.62 -6.12 15.92
N ASN A 114 2.66 -6.09 14.59
CA ASN A 114 2.77 -4.89 13.77
C ASN A 114 1.37 -4.41 13.40
N ILE A 115 0.85 -3.42 14.14
CA ILE A 115 -0.57 -3.02 14.07
C ILE A 115 -0.64 -1.50 13.88
N VAL A 116 -1.48 -1.05 12.98
CA VAL A 116 -1.79 0.38 12.79
C VAL A 116 -3.28 0.58 13.06
N VAL A 117 -3.61 1.57 13.88
CA VAL A 117 -4.99 1.93 14.23
C VAL A 117 -5.27 3.33 13.72
N SER A 118 -6.34 3.47 12.96
CA SER A 118 -6.82 4.73 12.40
C SER A 118 -8.31 4.86 12.67
N THR A 119 -8.78 6.08 12.94
CA THR A 119 -10.22 6.34 13.14
C THR A 119 -11.00 6.38 11.83
N GLY A 120 -10.34 6.68 10.72
CA GLY A 120 -10.91 6.57 9.38
C GLY A 120 -10.21 5.52 8.52
N ASP A 121 -10.64 5.40 7.26
CA ASP A 121 -10.13 4.39 6.33
C ASP A 121 -8.65 4.67 5.99
N LEU A 122 -7.77 3.72 6.29
CA LEU A 122 -6.32 3.82 6.02
C LEU A 122 -5.99 3.94 4.54
N LEU A 123 -6.84 3.39 3.68
CA LEU A 123 -6.64 3.38 2.24
C LEU A 123 -7.15 4.68 1.58
N ASP A 124 -7.99 5.45 2.27
CA ASP A 124 -8.53 6.71 1.77
C ASP A 124 -7.62 7.89 2.15
N MET A 125 -7.27 8.72 1.17
CA MET A 125 -6.46 9.92 1.40
C MET A 125 -7.16 10.97 2.27
N SER A 126 -8.49 11.03 2.22
CA SER A 126 -9.25 12.07 2.93
C SER A 126 -9.61 11.68 4.36
N ALA A 127 -9.95 10.40 4.57
CA ALA A 127 -10.39 9.89 5.86
C ALA A 127 -9.26 9.33 6.73
N ASN A 128 -8.07 9.06 6.19
CA ASN A 128 -6.98 8.46 6.94
C ASN A 128 -6.57 9.35 8.14
N ASN A 129 -6.67 8.79 9.35
CA ASN A 129 -6.21 9.43 10.57
C ASN A 129 -5.62 8.40 11.55
N VAL A 130 -4.32 8.15 11.41
CA VAL A 130 -3.58 7.21 12.27
C VAL A 130 -3.42 7.76 13.70
N GLU A 131 -3.98 7.04 14.67
CA GLU A 131 -3.88 7.32 16.10
C GLU A 131 -2.81 6.51 16.82
N TYR A 132 -2.67 5.23 16.46
CA TYR A 132 -1.70 4.34 17.08
C TYR A 132 -0.97 3.53 16.03
N ALA A 133 0.31 3.30 16.29
CA ALA A 133 1.10 2.33 15.54
C ALA A 133 1.92 1.50 16.53
N PHE A 134 1.88 0.20 16.36
CA PHE A 134 2.60 -0.77 17.16
C PHE A 134 3.59 -1.50 16.26
N ILE A 135 4.85 -1.60 16.69
CA ILE A 135 5.89 -2.37 16.01
C ILE A 135 6.39 -3.42 16.99
N THR A 136 6.23 -4.69 16.64
CA THR A 136 6.56 -5.84 17.53
C THR A 136 5.95 -5.65 18.93
N GLY A 137 4.69 -5.20 18.99
CA GLY A 137 3.96 -4.95 20.24
C GLY A 137 4.34 -3.67 21.00
N ARG A 138 5.33 -2.90 20.55
CA ARG A 138 5.70 -1.62 21.15
C ARG A 138 4.92 -0.48 20.50
N ASN A 139 4.22 0.31 21.30
CA ASN A 139 3.55 1.52 20.81
C ASN A 139 4.59 2.57 20.43
N ILE A 140 4.52 3.05 19.19
CA ILE A 140 5.36 4.15 18.68
C ILE A 140 4.56 5.45 18.69
N SER A 141 5.24 6.56 19.00
CA SER A 141 4.59 7.87 18.91
C SER A 141 4.33 8.22 17.45
N VAL A 142 3.06 8.44 17.13
CA VAL A 142 2.61 8.96 15.82
C VAL A 142 2.52 10.49 15.81
N ASP A 143 3.07 11.17 16.83
CA ASP A 143 3.11 12.63 16.88
C ASP A 143 4.22 13.17 15.97
N ASN A 144 3.94 14.28 15.30
CA ASN A 144 4.89 14.92 14.41
C ASN A 144 4.68 16.44 14.40
N LYS A 145 5.60 17.15 13.75
CA LYS A 145 5.54 18.62 13.66
C LYS A 145 4.25 19.11 12.98
N HIS A 146 3.71 18.37 12.02
CA HIS A 146 2.44 18.71 11.36
C HIS A 146 1.27 18.66 12.34
N LYS A 147 1.15 17.59 13.13
CA LYS A 147 0.12 17.45 14.17
C LYS A 147 0.28 18.50 15.27
N GLN A 148 1.51 18.82 15.67
CA GLN A 148 1.79 19.88 16.64
C GLN A 148 1.36 21.27 16.12
N LEU A 149 1.72 21.60 14.88
CA LEU A 149 1.32 22.86 14.24
C LEU A 149 -0.19 22.92 14.04
N TYR A 150 -0.81 21.82 13.60
CA TYR A 150 -2.25 21.71 13.45
C TYR A 150 -2.97 22.05 14.77
N ARG A 151 -2.59 21.40 15.88
CA ARG A 151 -3.14 21.70 17.22
C ARG A 151 -2.91 23.15 17.63
N ARG A 152 -1.70 23.70 17.38
CA ARG A 152 -1.36 25.10 17.71
C ARG A 152 -2.22 26.11 16.96
N PHE A 153 -2.45 25.90 15.66
CA PHE A 153 -3.23 26.83 14.86
C PHE A 153 -4.73 26.63 15.06
N GLN A 154 -5.19 25.40 15.28
CA GLN A 154 -6.60 25.11 15.58
C GLN A 154 -7.06 25.83 16.85
N ALA A 155 -6.26 25.78 17.92
CA ALA A 155 -6.55 26.48 19.18
C ALA A 155 -6.74 28.00 18.99
N LYS A 156 -6.06 28.61 18.00
CA LYS A 156 -6.26 30.03 17.68
C LYS A 156 -7.65 30.29 17.09
N TYR A 157 -8.15 29.39 16.23
CA TYR A 157 -9.45 29.55 15.59
C TYR A 157 -10.61 29.22 16.54
N GLU A 158 -10.45 28.22 17.41
CA GLU A 158 -11.44 27.91 18.46
C GLU A 158 -11.65 29.10 19.41
N ASN A 159 -10.57 29.78 19.81
CA ASN A 159 -10.62 30.97 20.66
C ASN A 159 -11.15 32.25 19.94
N MET A 160 -11.34 32.22 18.63
CA MET A 160 -11.92 33.34 17.86
C MET A 160 -13.42 33.15 17.56
N SER A 161 -13.96 31.96 17.82
CA SER A 161 -15.37 31.62 17.62
C SER A 161 -16.24 31.72 18.89
N GLU A 162 -15.63 32.09 20.02
CA GLU A 162 -16.31 32.55 21.25
C GLU A 162 -16.33 34.08 21.32
#